data_AF-A0A351SGN9-F1
#
_entry.id   AF-A0A351SGN9-F1
#
_cell.length_a   1.000
_cell.length_b   1.000
_cell.length_c   1.000
_cell.angle_alpha   90.00
_cell.angle_beta   90.00
_cell.angle_gamma   90.00
#
_symmetry.space_group_name_H-M   'P 1'
#
loop_
_entity.id
_entity.type
_entity.pdbx_description
1 polymer ?
#
loop_
_entity_poly.entity_id
_entity_poly.type
_entity_poly.pdbx_seq_one_letter_code
_entity_poly.pdbx_strand_id
1 'polypeptide(L)'
;LPLVKNQRSGYFIQQNTGKKSLCVDLKTAEGKQLVLDLIKKADVLVENYAPGAIARLGFGWDAVHALNPRLIMCSVSAFGQSGPLSNMPGFDCTGQAYS
;
A
#
# COMPACT_ATOMS: atom_id res chain seq x y z
N LEU A 1 0.29 24.14 1.96
CA LEU A 1 -0.95 24.57 2.67
C LEU A 1 -0.80 24.28 4.17
N PRO A 2 -0.54 25.29 5.02
CA PRO A 2 -0.41 25.12 6.47
C PRO A 2 -1.76 24.88 7.19
N LEU A 3 -2.73 24.30 6.50
CA LEU A 3 -4.05 24.03 7.05
C LEU A 3 -3.97 22.82 7.98
N VAL A 4 -4.48 22.97 9.20
CA VAL A 4 -4.77 21.84 10.09
C VAL A 4 -6.28 21.87 10.39
N LYS A 5 -6.97 20.77 10.13
CA LYS A 5 -8.40 20.62 10.44
C LYS A 5 -8.61 19.28 11.12
N ASN A 6 -9.32 19.28 12.25
CA ASN A 6 -9.57 18.07 13.05
C ASN A 6 -8.28 17.29 13.36
N GLN A 7 -7.23 18.00 13.78
CA GLN A 7 -5.89 17.44 14.06
C GLN A 7 -5.21 16.73 12.87
N ARG A 8 -5.66 16.98 11.64
CA ARG A 8 -5.06 16.43 10.41
C ARG A 8 -4.45 17.55 9.57
N SER A 9 -3.27 17.30 9.02
CA SER A 9 -2.62 18.23 8.09
C SER A 9 -3.41 18.35 6.78
N GLY A 10 -3.28 19.49 6.11
CA GLY A 10 -3.89 19.74 4.81
C GLY A 10 -3.45 18.71 3.75
N TYR A 11 -2.20 18.26 3.83
CA TYR A 11 -1.66 17.19 2.99
C TYR A 11 -2.46 15.88 3.17
N PHE A 12 -2.69 15.46 4.42
CA PHE A 12 -3.47 14.26 4.69
C PHE A 12 -4.91 14.36 4.17
N ILE A 13 -5.55 15.50 4.39
CA ILE A 13 -6.94 15.73 3.98
C ILE A 13 -7.07 15.68 2.44
N GLN A 14 -6.18 16.39 1.73
CA GLN A 14 -6.17 16.43 0.27
C GLN A 14 -6.07 15.02 -0.34
N GLN A 15 -5.21 14.16 0.21
CA GLN A 15 -4.93 12.84 -0.37
C GLN A 15 -5.89 11.72 0.09
N ASN A 16 -6.72 11.96 1.13
CA ASN A 16 -7.55 10.91 1.75
C ASN A 16 -9.04 11.27 1.87
N THR A 17 -9.49 12.32 1.19
CA THR A 17 -10.92 12.66 1.15
C THR A 17 -11.74 11.51 0.56
N GLY A 18 -12.88 11.20 1.18
CA GLY A 18 -13.78 10.11 0.76
C GLY A 18 -13.40 8.71 1.27
N LYS A 19 -12.19 8.50 1.80
CA LYS A 19 -11.76 7.20 2.33
C LYS A 19 -12.30 6.96 3.73
N LYS A 20 -12.72 5.72 4.02
CA LYS A 20 -12.97 5.23 5.38
C LYS A 20 -11.66 4.65 5.93
N SER A 21 -11.28 5.04 7.14
CA SER A 21 -10.01 4.62 7.75
C SER A 21 -10.24 3.56 8.83
N LEU A 22 -9.37 2.55 8.85
CA LEU A 22 -9.30 1.52 9.88
C LEU A 22 -7.82 1.35 10.27
N CYS A 23 -7.54 1.38 11.57
CA CYS A 23 -6.20 1.10 12.09
C CYS A 23 -6.06 -0.40 12.35
N VAL A 24 -5.05 -1.04 11.76
CA VAL A 24 -4.80 -2.48 11.89
C VAL A 24 -3.32 -2.73 12.05
N ASP A 25 -2.94 -3.58 13.01
CA ASP A 25 -1.58 -4.10 13.10
C ASP A 25 -1.45 -5.41 12.31
N LEU A 26 -0.74 -5.37 11.18
CA LEU A 26 -0.52 -6.53 10.31
C LEU A 26 0.49 -7.54 10.88
N LYS A 27 1.08 -7.27 12.05
CA LYS A 27 1.99 -8.22 12.72
C LYS A 27 1.24 -9.21 13.60
N THR A 28 -0.01 -8.94 13.97
CA THR A 28 -0.84 -9.85 14.77
C THR A 28 -1.63 -10.81 13.88
N ALA A 29 -2.01 -11.96 14.42
CA ALA A 29 -2.80 -12.94 13.68
C ALA A 29 -4.20 -12.38 13.36
N GLU A 30 -4.80 -11.67 14.30
CA GLU A 30 -6.12 -11.06 14.18
C GLU A 30 -6.13 -9.94 13.14
N GLY A 31 -5.10 -9.09 13.14
CA GLY A 31 -4.98 -8.02 12.17
C GLY A 31 -4.76 -8.55 10.75
N LYS A 32 -3.98 -9.63 10.61
CA LYS A 32 -3.85 -10.31 9.32
C LYS A 32 -5.17 -10.89 8.84
N GLN A 33 -5.87 -11.62 9.71
CA GLN A 33 -7.14 -12.25 9.38
C GLN A 33 -8.19 -11.21 8.94
N LEU A 34 -8.26 -10.07 9.63
CA LEU A 34 -9.16 -8.98 9.28
C LEU A 34 -8.91 -8.49 7.85
N VAL A 35 -7.66 -8.26 7.47
CA VAL A 35 -7.33 -7.79 6.11
C VAL A 35 -7.58 -8.86 5.05
N LEU A 36 -7.30 -10.14 5.34
CA LEU A 36 -7.64 -11.24 4.44
C LEU A 36 -9.16 -11.29 4.18
N ASP A 37 -9.98 -11.07 5.20
CA ASP A 37 -11.44 -11.05 5.05
C ASP A 37 -11.95 -9.85 4.25
N LEU A 38 -11.24 -8.72 4.29
CA LEU A 38 -11.49 -7.59 3.39
C LEU A 38 -11.08 -7.92 1.95
N ILE A 39 -9.90 -8.52 1.75
CA ILE A 39 -9.38 -8.88 0.41
C ILE A 39 -10.31 -9.85 -0.32
N LYS A 40 -10.92 -10.82 0.38
CA LYS A 40 -11.94 -11.73 -0.20
C LYS A 40 -13.10 -11.00 -0.87
N LYS A 41 -13.39 -9.77 -0.46
CA LYS A 41 -14.52 -8.95 -0.93
C LYS A 41 -14.09 -7.73 -1.75
N ALA A 42 -12.79 -7.49 -1.85
CA ALA A 42 -12.25 -6.35 -2.57
C ALA A 42 -12.11 -6.67 -4.06
N ASP A 43 -12.30 -5.66 -4.90
CA ASP A 43 -11.96 -5.74 -6.32
C ASP A 43 -10.50 -5.33 -6.56
N VAL A 44 -9.99 -4.37 -5.79
CA VAL A 44 -8.65 -3.79 -5.97
C VAL A 44 -7.92 -3.68 -4.63
N LEU A 45 -6.66 -4.13 -4.60
CA LEU A 45 -5.69 -3.88 -3.53
C LEU A 45 -4.60 -2.94 -4.05
N VAL A 46 -4.43 -1.78 -3.42
CA VAL A 46 -3.36 -0.83 -3.75
C VAL A 46 -2.40 -0.75 -2.58
N GLU A 47 -1.11 -0.89 -2.86
CA GLU A 47 -0.06 -0.81 -1.85
C GLU A 47 1.20 -0.12 -2.40
N ASN A 48 1.98 0.50 -1.52
CA ASN A 48 3.21 1.20 -1.87
C ASN A 48 4.36 0.89 -0.90
N TYR A 49 4.42 -0.35 -0.41
CA TYR A 49 5.54 -0.79 0.42
C TYR A 49 6.81 -0.97 -0.43
N ALA A 50 7.96 -0.97 0.24
CA ALA A 50 9.22 -1.35 -0.39
C ALA A 50 9.11 -2.76 -1.01
N PRO A 51 9.78 -3.05 -2.15
CA PRO A 51 9.65 -4.35 -2.80
C PRO A 51 9.85 -5.54 -1.87
N GLY A 52 8.93 -6.50 -1.98
CA GLY A 52 8.88 -7.70 -1.15
C GLY A 52 8.42 -7.50 0.31
N ALA A 53 8.23 -6.27 0.80
CA ALA A 53 7.81 -6.06 2.19
C ALA A 53 6.37 -6.51 2.45
N ILE A 54 5.44 -6.21 1.54
CA ILE A 54 4.05 -6.69 1.61
C ILE A 54 3.98 -8.24 1.56
N ALA A 55 4.87 -8.87 0.78
CA ALA A 55 4.97 -10.32 0.70
C ALA A 55 5.44 -10.95 2.03
N ARG A 56 6.44 -10.36 2.70
CA ARG A 56 6.87 -10.78 4.04
C ARG A 56 5.78 -10.65 5.10
N LEU A 57 4.82 -9.73 4.92
CA LEU A 57 3.65 -9.61 5.79
C LEU A 57 2.58 -10.68 5.50
N GLY A 58 2.65 -11.37 4.37
CA GLY A 58 1.71 -12.43 3.95
C GLY A 58 0.71 -11.99 2.88
N PHE A 59 0.89 -10.81 2.28
CA PHE A 59 -0.05 -10.23 1.30
C PHE A 59 0.61 -9.96 -0.06
N GLY A 60 1.60 -10.77 -0.43
CA GLY A 60 2.18 -10.75 -1.78
C GLY A 60 1.18 -11.25 -2.82
N TRP A 61 1.46 -10.95 -4.10
CA TRP A 61 0.58 -11.29 -5.22
C TRP A 61 0.09 -12.73 -5.19
N ASP A 62 1.00 -13.70 -5.07
CA ASP A 62 0.64 -15.13 -5.08
C ASP A 62 -0.36 -15.48 -3.96
N ALA A 63 -0.18 -14.91 -2.76
CA ALA A 63 -1.04 -15.17 -1.62
C ALA A 63 -2.44 -14.53 -1.79
N VAL A 64 -2.49 -13.27 -2.22
CA VAL A 64 -3.77 -12.56 -2.37
C VAL A 64 -4.54 -13.00 -3.60
N HIS A 65 -3.87 -13.38 -4.68
CA HIS A 65 -4.48 -13.92 -5.89
C HIS A 65 -5.05 -15.32 -5.67
N ALA A 66 -4.32 -16.18 -4.94
CA ALA A 66 -4.85 -17.49 -4.53
C ALA A 66 -6.10 -17.34 -3.64
N LEU A 67 -6.14 -16.31 -2.79
CA LEU A 67 -7.29 -16.01 -1.93
C LEU A 67 -8.49 -15.45 -2.71
N ASN A 68 -8.25 -14.55 -3.66
CA ASN A 68 -9.26 -13.92 -4.49
C ASN A 68 -8.76 -13.81 -5.95
N PRO A 69 -9.10 -14.78 -6.81
CA PRO A 69 -8.64 -14.80 -8.21
C PRO A 69 -9.14 -13.63 -9.07
N ARG A 70 -10.14 -12.88 -8.61
CA ARG A 70 -10.67 -11.69 -9.30
C ARG A 70 -9.96 -10.39 -8.90
N LEU A 71 -9.13 -10.43 -7.86
CA LEU A 71 -8.47 -9.25 -7.30
C LEU A 71 -7.47 -8.66 -8.31
N ILE A 72 -7.50 -7.34 -8.45
CA ILE A 72 -6.44 -6.58 -9.11
C ILE A 72 -5.51 -6.01 -8.05
N MET A 73 -4.22 -6.32 -8.13
CA MET A 73 -3.20 -5.74 -7.24
C MET A 73 -2.40 -4.66 -7.95
N CYS A 74 -2.30 -3.48 -7.35
CA CYS A 74 -1.48 -2.38 -7.81
C CYS A 74 -0.40 -2.07 -6.77
N SER A 75 0.85 -2.35 -7.15
CA SER A 75 2.04 -2.11 -6.34
C SER A 75 2.81 -0.91 -6.86
N VAL A 76 3.04 0.09 -6.02
CA VAL A 76 3.74 1.33 -6.39
C VAL A 76 5.07 1.45 -5.63
N SER A 77 6.18 1.39 -6.34
CA SER A 77 7.53 1.65 -5.82
C SER A 77 8.32 2.51 -6.82
N ALA A 78 9.34 3.22 -6.35
CA ALA A 78 10.06 4.21 -7.16
C ALA A 78 10.66 3.65 -8.45
N PHE A 79 11.29 2.47 -8.38
CA PHE A 79 11.96 1.82 -9.50
C PHE A 79 11.34 0.46 -9.87
N GLY A 80 10.09 0.23 -9.49
CA GLY A 80 9.38 -1.03 -9.73
C GLY A 80 9.71 -2.14 -8.72
N GLN A 81 9.09 -3.30 -8.92
CA GLN A 81 9.21 -4.47 -8.04
C GLN A 81 10.36 -5.41 -8.43
N SER A 82 11.03 -5.15 -9.56
CA SER A 82 12.12 -5.96 -10.11
C SER A 82 13.16 -5.08 -10.81
N GLY A 83 14.30 -5.67 -11.16
CA GLY A 83 15.42 -4.97 -11.80
C GLY A 83 16.49 -4.48 -10.83
N PRO A 84 17.62 -3.98 -11.33
CA PRO A 84 18.82 -3.68 -10.52
C PRO A 84 18.59 -2.56 -9.50
N LEU A 85 17.60 -1.69 -9.72
CA LEU A 85 17.29 -0.55 -8.87
C LEU A 85 16.08 -0.78 -7.95
N SER A 86 15.43 -1.96 -7.99
CA SER A 86 14.17 -2.17 -7.26
C SER A 86 14.29 -1.93 -5.74
N ASN A 87 15.45 -2.22 -5.17
CA ASN A 87 15.71 -2.03 -3.74
C ASN A 87 16.19 -0.62 -3.36
N MET A 88 16.33 0.28 -4.34
CA MET A 88 16.69 1.67 -4.08
C MET A 88 15.48 2.44 -3.55
N PRO A 89 15.60 3.17 -2.42
CA PRO A 89 14.53 4.05 -1.98
C PRO A 89 14.39 5.22 -2.96
N GLY A 90 13.16 5.67 -3.18
CA GLY A 90 12.89 6.82 -4.01
C GLY A 90 11.58 7.47 -3.63
N PHE A 91 11.57 8.80 -3.73
CA PHE A 91 10.40 9.65 -3.54
C PHE A 91 10.27 10.61 -4.73
N ASP A 92 9.29 11.49 -4.69
CA ASP A 92 8.98 12.44 -5.78
C ASP A 92 10.22 13.17 -6.32
N CYS A 93 11.02 13.81 -5.47
CA CYS A 93 12.24 14.51 -5.90
C CYS A 93 13.28 13.59 -6.57
N THR A 94 13.39 12.34 -6.11
CA THR A 94 14.28 11.35 -6.73
C THR A 94 13.79 10.99 -8.12
N GLY A 95 12.48 10.79 -8.29
CA GLY A 95 11.87 10.54 -9.58
C GLY A 95 12.11 11.69 -10.55
N GLN A 96 11.86 12.93 -10.12
CA GLN A 96 12.08 14.13 -10.93
C GLN A 96 13.54 14.35 -11.34
N ALA A 97 14.50 13.95 -10.51
CA ALA A 97 15.92 14.09 -10.84
C ALA A 97 16.44 12.95 -11.75
N TYR A 98 15.75 11.81 -11.78
CA TYR A 98 16.19 10.63 -12.52
C TYR A 98 15.74 10.65 -13.99
N SER A 99 14.55 11.21 -14.28
CA SER A 99 13.96 11.32 -15.63
C SER A 99 14.18 12.69 -16.25
#